data_AF-A0A9D9WNV2-F1
#
_entry.id   AF-A0A9D9WNV2-F1
#
_cell.length_a   1.000
_cell.length_b   1.000
_cell.length_c   1.000
_cell.angle_alpha   90.00
_cell.angle_beta   90.00
_cell.angle_gamma   90.00
#
_symmetry.space_group_name_H-M   'P 1'
#
loop_
_entity.id
_entity.type
_entity.pdbx_description
1 polymer ?
#
loop_
_entity_poly.entity_id
_entity_poly.type
_entity_poly.pdbx_seq_one_letter_code
_entity_poly.pdbx_strand_id
1 'polypeptide(L)'
;MSKRTKIILSVLAGFFLLAGAMTQIPFIRSALSWRVEKFMIYAKNVVNPVGPVPTALPVTPQPPTPTATHSNATATLAPVIELTPSVAPTATFAPLPPQASIQSPPFEQQTPNNCGPAALSMALHIYGWEGNQADISSMIKPITGDRNVNPEELRYYVRTQAGWLNLEYRVNGSIEILKRLLAANYPVIVESVTSLDPNDALGPTDDLWAAHYLLITGYDDATQTFTIQDTYHGADLTITYAKLEEEWRPFNNLFMVIYFPQFEEEMKTLLGSNWDPILNRQTALTESQAATASPTADAFDWFNLGSHLVYFDRYEEAALAYDKAREMGLPLRMFRYQFGPFLAYFHSNRNDDLLVLTDYARGITEMSEEAWLWYGYGLYRKGDYNGALKAWEKADKINPNFFEDQARNAMNLVQ
;
A
#
# COMPACT_ATOMS: atom_id res chain seq x y z
N MET A 1 14.76 42.71 42.89
CA MET A 1 14.02 41.45 42.63
C MET A 1 13.69 40.77 43.96
N SER A 2 12.44 40.43 44.23
CA SER A 2 12.03 39.87 45.53
C SER A 2 12.60 38.47 45.76
N LYS A 3 12.74 38.03 47.02
CA LYS A 3 13.16 36.65 47.38
C LYS A 3 12.23 35.61 46.74
N ARG A 4 10.92 35.90 46.67
CA ARG A 4 9.92 35.06 46.00
C ARG A 4 10.20 34.95 44.49
N THR A 5 10.52 36.07 43.83
CA THR A 5 10.85 36.07 42.40
C THR A 5 12.11 35.23 42.09
N LYS A 6 13.14 35.29 42.95
CA LYS A 6 14.34 34.46 42.80
C LYS A 6 14.05 32.96 42.95
N ILE A 7 13.20 32.59 43.91
CA ILE A 7 12.79 31.18 44.11
C ILE A 7 12.00 30.69 42.89
N ILE A 8 11.01 31.48 42.42
CA ILE A 8 10.21 31.12 41.24
C ILE A 8 11.11 30.92 40.00
N LEU A 9 12.03 31.86 39.74
CA LEU A 9 12.95 31.73 38.60
C LEU A 9 13.90 30.52 38.74
N SER A 10 14.34 30.19 39.95
CA SER A 10 15.20 29.03 40.19
C SER A 10 14.46 27.70 40.00
N VAL A 11 13.20 27.63 40.46
CA VAL A 11 12.32 26.47 40.24
C VAL A 11 12.00 26.31 38.75
N LEU A 12 11.68 27.39 38.04
CA LEU A 12 11.46 27.37 36.59
C LEU A 12 12.72 26.93 35.83
N ALA A 13 13.89 27.46 36.19
CA ALA A 13 15.15 27.05 35.59
C ALA A 13 15.44 25.56 35.84
N GLY A 14 15.21 25.08 37.07
CA GLY A 14 15.31 23.65 37.40
C GLY A 14 14.34 22.78 36.61
N PHE A 15 13.11 23.24 36.41
CA PHE A 15 12.10 22.57 35.58
C PHE A 15 12.53 22.51 34.11
N PHE A 16 13.01 23.60 33.52
CA PHE A 16 13.48 23.60 32.13
C PHE A 16 14.73 22.75 31.92
N LEU A 17 15.65 22.72 32.90
CA LEU A 17 16.81 21.83 32.88
C LEU A 17 16.39 20.36 32.96
N LEU A 18 15.46 20.02 33.86
CA LEU A 18 14.91 18.67 33.96
C LEU A 18 14.18 18.27 32.67
N ALA A 19 13.36 19.16 32.12
CA ALA A 19 12.66 18.93 30.85
C ALA A 19 13.66 18.72 29.70
N GLY A 20 14.72 19.53 29.61
CA GLY A 20 15.78 19.39 28.62
C GLY A 20 16.62 18.12 28.79
N ALA A 21 16.79 17.63 30.03
CA ALA A 21 17.43 16.34 30.29
C ALA A 21 16.49 15.18 29.91
N MET A 22 15.19 15.29 30.19
CA MET A 22 14.20 14.28 29.80
C MET A 22 14.10 14.12 28.28
N THR A 23 14.26 15.19 27.49
CA THR A 23 14.28 15.08 26.02
C THR A 23 15.51 14.38 25.44
N GLN A 24 16.54 14.09 26.26
CA GLN A 24 17.66 13.23 25.85
C GLN A 24 17.31 11.74 25.91
N ILE A 25 16.24 11.37 26.61
CA ILE A 25 15.77 9.98 26.68
C ILE A 25 15.09 9.64 25.34
N PRO A 26 15.56 8.64 24.57
CA PRO A 26 15.06 8.38 23.21
C PRO A 26 13.54 8.21 23.11
N PHE A 27 12.93 7.49 24.05
CA PHE A 27 11.48 7.30 24.09
C PHE A 27 10.72 8.62 24.31
N ILE A 28 11.20 9.48 25.22
CA ILE A 28 10.58 10.79 25.47
C ILE A 28 10.75 11.70 24.25
N ARG A 29 11.94 11.68 23.64
CA ARG A 29 12.22 12.45 22.42
C ARG A 29 11.27 12.06 21.29
N SER A 30 11.10 10.76 21.04
CA SER A 30 10.22 10.23 20.00
C SER A 30 8.74 10.59 20.25
N ALA A 31 8.27 10.39 21.49
CA ALA A 31 6.91 10.76 21.86
C ALA A 31 6.65 12.28 21.73
N LEU A 32 7.63 13.10 22.08
CA LEU A 32 7.52 14.56 21.95
C LEU A 32 7.58 14.99 20.49
N SER A 33 8.49 14.45 19.68
CA SER A 33 8.60 14.79 18.26
C SER A 33 7.31 14.44 17.51
N TRP A 34 6.72 13.27 17.79
CA TRP A 34 5.43 12.88 17.21
C TRP A 34 4.31 13.85 17.56
N ARG A 35 4.19 14.24 18.84
CA ARG A 35 3.18 15.20 19.29
C ARG A 35 3.36 16.58 18.66
N VAL A 36 4.61 17.04 18.52
CA VAL A 36 4.92 18.31 17.86
C VAL A 36 4.58 18.25 16.37
N GLU A 37 4.99 17.19 15.66
CA GLU A 37 4.65 17.00 14.25
C GLU A 37 3.14 17.02 14.03
N LYS A 38 2.41 16.22 14.82
CA LYS A 38 0.95 16.15 14.79
C LYS A 38 0.30 17.51 15.01
N PHE A 39 0.73 18.26 16.02
CA PHE A 39 0.24 19.62 16.27
C PHE A 39 0.55 20.57 15.10
N MET A 40 1.76 20.50 14.55
CA MET A 40 2.16 21.35 13.43
C MET A 40 1.37 21.05 12.16
N ILE A 41 1.13 19.77 11.85
CA ILE A 41 0.29 19.34 10.74
C ILE A 41 -1.15 19.81 10.94
N TYR A 42 -1.70 19.59 12.14
CA TYR A 42 -3.06 20.03 12.47
C TYR A 42 -3.19 21.55 12.36
N ALA A 43 -2.27 22.32 12.95
CA ALA A 43 -2.27 23.77 12.88
C ALA A 43 -2.13 24.28 11.44
N LYS A 44 -1.25 23.66 10.64
CA LYS A 44 -1.11 23.96 9.20
C LYS A 44 -2.45 23.78 8.48
N ASN A 45 -3.15 22.67 8.73
CA ASN A 45 -4.42 22.35 8.06
C ASN A 45 -5.63 23.09 8.64
N VAL A 46 -5.54 23.67 9.83
CA VAL A 46 -6.52 24.64 10.31
C VAL A 46 -6.40 25.97 9.55
N VAL A 47 -5.18 26.41 9.27
CA VAL A 47 -4.91 27.68 8.58
C VAL A 47 -5.09 27.55 7.06
N ASN A 48 -4.62 26.45 6.49
CA ASN A 48 -4.68 26.15 5.06
C ASN A 48 -5.04 24.66 4.89
N PRO A 49 -6.34 24.31 5.00
CA PRO A 49 -6.78 22.92 4.91
C PRO A 49 -6.43 22.36 3.54
N VAL A 50 -5.91 21.13 3.53
CA VAL A 50 -5.75 20.42 2.26
C VAL A 50 -7.13 20.08 1.73
N GLY A 51 -7.38 20.51 0.49
CA GLY A 51 -8.64 20.25 -0.19
C GLY A 51 -8.86 18.77 -0.51
N PRO A 52 -9.98 18.43 -1.15
CA PRO A 52 -10.17 17.10 -1.70
C PRO A 52 -9.07 16.78 -2.71
N VAL A 53 -8.89 15.49 -3.01
CA VAL A 53 -8.03 15.04 -4.10
C VAL A 53 -8.35 15.86 -5.37
N PRO A 54 -7.36 16.49 -6.01
CA PRO A 54 -7.61 17.33 -7.17
C PRO A 54 -8.19 16.47 -8.29
N THR A 55 -9.20 16.98 -8.99
CA THR A 55 -9.69 16.35 -10.22
C THR A 55 -8.63 16.44 -11.32
N ALA A 56 -8.72 15.55 -12.30
CA ALA A 56 -7.83 15.60 -13.46
C ALA A 56 -8.03 16.90 -14.26
N LEU A 57 -6.96 17.40 -14.89
CA LEU A 57 -7.04 18.53 -15.79
C LEU A 57 -7.83 18.13 -17.06
N PRO A 58 -8.60 19.04 -17.67
CA PRO A 58 -9.33 18.75 -18.89
C PRO A 58 -8.39 18.26 -20.00
N VAL A 59 -8.62 17.05 -20.50
CA VAL A 59 -7.88 16.50 -21.63
C VAL A 59 -8.57 16.96 -22.92
N THR A 60 -7.83 17.56 -23.85
CA THR A 60 -8.33 17.70 -25.23
C THR A 60 -8.24 16.31 -25.85
N PRO A 61 -9.34 15.72 -26.35
CA PRO A 61 -9.29 14.38 -26.94
C PRO A 61 -8.27 14.36 -28.08
N GLN A 62 -7.16 13.68 -27.88
CA GLN A 62 -6.25 13.37 -28.96
C GLN A 62 -6.85 12.15 -29.69
N PRO A 63 -6.98 12.16 -31.03
CA PRO A 63 -7.44 10.99 -31.74
C PRO A 63 -6.58 9.78 -31.36
N PRO A 64 -7.16 8.58 -31.23
CA PRO A 64 -6.42 7.39 -30.83
C PRO A 64 -5.20 7.25 -31.74
N THR A 65 -4.01 7.38 -31.16
CA THR A 65 -2.78 7.06 -31.87
C THR A 65 -2.86 5.55 -32.11
N PRO A 66 -2.79 5.06 -33.36
CA PRO A 66 -2.79 3.62 -33.60
C PRO A 66 -1.58 3.03 -32.89
N THR A 67 -1.83 2.29 -31.82
CA THR A 67 -0.83 1.46 -31.17
C THR A 67 -0.22 0.56 -32.24
N ALA A 68 1.07 0.71 -32.48
CA ALA A 68 1.80 -0.19 -33.36
C ALA A 68 1.77 -1.58 -32.70
N THR A 69 0.82 -2.41 -33.12
CA THR A 69 0.83 -3.84 -32.82
C THR A 69 2.12 -4.38 -33.41
N HIS A 70 3.09 -4.78 -32.57
CA HIS A 70 4.20 -5.59 -33.01
C HIS A 70 3.63 -6.93 -33.52
N SER A 71 3.39 -7.00 -34.83
CA SER A 71 2.99 -8.21 -35.54
C SER A 71 4.20 -9.14 -35.60
N ASN A 72 4.23 -10.13 -34.69
CA ASN A 72 5.12 -11.27 -34.87
C ASN A 72 4.50 -12.26 -35.86
N ALA A 73 5.19 -12.38 -36.98
CA ALA A 73 5.38 -13.55 -37.85
C ALA A 73 4.16 -14.29 -38.44
N THR A 74 4.22 -14.40 -39.77
CA THR A 74 3.45 -15.27 -40.66
C THR A 74 3.41 -16.73 -40.17
N ALA A 75 2.23 -17.20 -39.75
CA ALA A 75 1.96 -18.61 -39.53
C ALA A 75 1.46 -19.26 -40.84
N THR A 76 2.20 -20.25 -41.33
CA THR A 76 1.80 -21.12 -42.43
C THR A 76 0.60 -21.97 -41.99
N LEU A 77 -0.45 -22.04 -42.81
CA LEU A 77 -1.66 -22.81 -42.54
C LEU A 77 -1.34 -24.32 -42.51
N ALA A 78 -1.37 -24.91 -41.32
CA ALA A 78 -1.45 -26.36 -41.11
C ALA A 78 -2.92 -26.81 -41.10
N PRO A 79 -3.24 -28.06 -41.49
CA PRO A 79 -4.62 -28.50 -41.64
C PRO A 79 -5.34 -28.64 -40.30
N VAL A 80 -6.62 -28.26 -40.31
CA VAL A 80 -7.55 -28.28 -39.19
C VAL A 80 -7.77 -29.71 -38.70
N ILE A 81 -7.32 -29.99 -37.48
CA ILE A 81 -7.77 -31.15 -36.71
C ILE A 81 -9.03 -30.70 -35.95
N GLU A 82 -10.15 -31.35 -36.27
CA GLU A 82 -11.41 -31.19 -35.56
C GLU A 82 -11.27 -31.79 -34.16
N LEU A 83 -10.98 -30.95 -33.17
CA LEU A 83 -10.95 -31.33 -31.76
C LEU A 83 -12.38 -31.26 -31.22
N THR A 84 -12.95 -32.43 -30.94
CA THR A 84 -14.13 -32.53 -30.07
C THR A 84 -13.80 -31.93 -28.70
N PRO A 85 -14.71 -31.18 -28.07
CA PRO A 85 -14.50 -30.70 -26.71
C PRO A 85 -14.51 -31.90 -25.74
N SER A 86 -13.33 -32.40 -25.41
CA SER A 86 -13.13 -33.17 -24.19
C SER A 86 -13.08 -32.15 -23.06
N VAL A 87 -14.22 -31.91 -22.41
CA VAL A 87 -14.25 -31.21 -21.13
C VAL A 87 -13.55 -32.13 -20.14
N ALA A 88 -12.23 -31.98 -20.03
CA ALA A 88 -11.50 -32.55 -18.91
C ALA A 88 -12.11 -31.93 -17.65
N PRO A 89 -12.53 -32.72 -16.65
CA PRO A 89 -13.03 -32.17 -15.40
C PRO A 89 -11.93 -31.28 -14.81
N THR A 90 -12.21 -29.99 -14.71
CA THR A 90 -11.43 -29.08 -13.87
C THR A 90 -11.44 -29.69 -12.47
N ALA A 91 -10.25 -29.91 -11.89
CA ALA A 91 -10.16 -30.41 -10.53
C ALA A 91 -10.93 -29.47 -9.60
N THR A 92 -12.10 -29.90 -9.14
CA THR A 92 -12.87 -29.16 -8.14
C THR A 92 -12.12 -29.29 -6.82
N PHE A 93 -11.81 -28.17 -6.19
CA PHE A 93 -11.20 -28.16 -4.87
C PHE A 93 -12.02 -29.01 -3.89
N ALA A 94 -11.34 -29.67 -2.95
CA ALA A 94 -12.03 -30.36 -1.86
C ALA A 94 -12.90 -29.35 -1.09
N PRO A 95 -14.08 -29.76 -0.59
CA PRO A 95 -14.90 -28.90 0.26
C PRO A 95 -14.08 -28.40 1.45
N LEU A 96 -14.14 -27.09 1.70
CA LEU A 96 -13.49 -26.49 2.86
C LEU A 96 -14.18 -26.93 4.16
N PRO A 97 -13.44 -27.10 5.26
CA PRO A 97 -14.06 -27.27 6.57
C PRO A 97 -14.89 -26.01 6.92
N PRO A 98 -15.96 -26.13 7.71
CA PRO A 98 -16.81 -24.98 8.07
C PRO A 98 -16.09 -23.94 8.94
N GLN A 99 -14.98 -24.31 9.57
CA GLN A 99 -14.12 -23.43 10.34
C GLN A 99 -12.68 -23.91 10.25
N ALA A 100 -11.73 -22.97 10.31
CA ALA A 100 -10.31 -23.27 10.49
C ALA A 100 -9.67 -22.19 11.35
N SER A 101 -8.68 -22.55 12.14
CA SER A 101 -7.94 -21.62 12.98
C SER A 101 -6.48 -22.06 13.09
N ILE A 102 -5.60 -21.08 12.96
CA ILE A 102 -4.17 -21.16 13.20
C ILE A 102 -3.94 -20.55 14.58
N GLN A 103 -3.05 -21.15 15.36
CA GLN A 103 -2.67 -20.59 16.66
C GLN A 103 -2.16 -19.16 16.48
N SER A 104 -2.81 -18.21 17.14
CA SER A 104 -2.44 -16.79 17.05
C SER A 104 -1.01 -16.57 17.58
N PRO A 105 -0.21 -15.73 16.89
CA PRO A 105 1.12 -15.35 17.36
C PRO A 105 1.02 -14.44 18.58
N PRO A 106 2.13 -14.21 19.31
CA PRO A 106 2.19 -13.13 20.29
C PRO A 106 1.78 -11.80 19.66
N PHE A 107 0.83 -11.11 20.29
CA PHE A 107 0.34 -9.85 19.76
C PHE A 107 1.42 -8.77 19.84
N GLU A 108 1.60 -8.05 18.73
CA GLU A 108 2.50 -6.92 18.63
C GLU A 108 1.74 -5.67 18.17
N GLN A 109 1.56 -4.71 19.09
CA GLN A 109 0.94 -3.43 18.76
C GLN A 109 1.87 -2.61 17.86
N GLN A 110 1.34 -2.01 16.79
CA GLN A 110 2.15 -1.19 15.90
C GLN A 110 2.65 0.08 16.60
N THR A 111 3.84 0.50 16.18
CA THR A 111 4.33 1.87 16.34
C THR A 111 3.73 2.78 15.24
N PRO A 112 3.89 4.12 15.33
CA PRO A 112 3.27 5.03 14.36
C PRO A 112 3.58 4.68 12.90
N ASN A 113 2.52 4.50 12.09
CA ASN A 113 2.58 4.11 10.68
C ASN A 113 3.34 2.80 10.39
N ASN A 114 3.32 1.83 11.32
CA ASN A 114 4.08 0.59 11.22
C ASN A 114 3.22 -0.68 11.11
N CYS A 115 1.99 -0.56 10.59
CA CYS A 115 1.04 -1.68 10.49
C CYS A 115 1.59 -2.84 9.65
N GLY A 116 2.23 -2.57 8.51
CA GLY A 116 2.83 -3.59 7.64
C GLY A 116 3.94 -4.37 8.35
N PRO A 117 4.98 -3.72 8.89
CA PRO A 117 6.02 -4.39 9.65
C PRO A 117 5.52 -5.13 10.89
N ALA A 118 4.55 -4.60 11.63
CA ALA A 118 3.97 -5.28 12.79
C ALA A 118 3.14 -6.52 12.38
N ALA A 119 2.33 -6.43 11.32
CA ALA A 119 1.58 -7.57 10.78
C ALA A 119 2.51 -8.66 10.25
N LEU A 120 3.57 -8.26 9.54
CA LEU A 120 4.59 -9.19 9.05
C LEU A 120 5.37 -9.84 10.19
N SER A 121 5.75 -9.10 11.23
CA SER A 121 6.41 -9.63 12.43
C SER A 121 5.59 -10.75 13.08
N MET A 122 4.31 -10.48 13.37
CA MET A 122 3.39 -11.47 13.91
C MET A 122 3.24 -12.69 13.00
N ALA A 123 3.14 -12.49 11.68
CA ALA A 123 3.04 -13.60 10.73
C ALA A 123 4.33 -14.45 10.70
N LEU A 124 5.50 -13.83 10.77
CA LEU A 124 6.79 -14.51 10.78
C LEU A 124 7.03 -15.30 12.08
N HIS A 125 6.50 -14.86 13.23
CA HIS A 125 6.57 -15.63 14.48
C HIS A 125 5.85 -16.97 14.39
N ILE A 126 4.80 -17.10 13.56
CA ILE A 126 4.12 -18.38 13.29
C ILE A 126 5.10 -19.39 12.63
N TYR A 127 6.09 -18.88 11.88
CA TYR A 127 7.13 -19.67 11.23
C TYR A 127 8.41 -19.83 12.08
N GLY A 128 8.42 -19.37 13.33
CA GLY A 128 9.56 -19.45 14.23
C GLY A 128 10.66 -18.42 13.95
N TRP A 129 10.37 -17.37 13.20
CA TRP A 129 11.28 -16.21 13.11
C TRP A 129 11.39 -15.52 14.47
N GLU A 130 12.57 -15.01 14.79
CA GLU A 130 12.83 -14.23 16.00
C GLU A 130 13.11 -12.77 15.61
N GLY A 131 12.47 -11.83 16.31
CA GLY A 131 12.60 -10.40 16.06
C GLY A 131 11.30 -9.66 16.33
N ASN A 132 11.21 -8.40 15.89
CA ASN A 132 10.04 -7.55 16.07
C ASN A 132 9.87 -6.56 14.88
N GLN A 133 8.81 -5.76 14.92
CA GLN A 133 8.49 -4.79 13.87
C GLN A 133 9.61 -3.75 13.60
N ALA A 134 10.50 -3.47 14.56
CA ALA A 134 11.58 -2.51 14.41
C ALA A 134 12.75 -3.10 13.61
N ASP A 135 12.99 -4.41 13.72
CA ASP A 135 13.98 -5.11 12.89
C ASP A 135 13.57 -5.00 11.41
N ILE A 136 12.27 -5.20 11.14
CA ILE A 136 11.68 -5.05 9.80
C ILE A 136 11.74 -3.59 9.32
N SER A 137 11.19 -2.65 10.10
CA SER A 137 11.05 -1.27 9.66
C SER A 137 12.40 -0.57 9.49
N SER A 138 13.43 -0.92 10.26
CA SER A 138 14.78 -0.34 10.11
C SER A 138 15.39 -0.53 8.71
N MET A 139 14.96 -1.57 7.98
CA MET A 139 15.45 -1.89 6.65
C MET A 139 14.61 -1.23 5.54
N ILE A 140 13.30 -1.46 5.58
CA ILE A 140 12.40 -1.08 4.48
C ILE A 140 11.79 0.30 4.66
N LYS A 141 11.81 0.80 5.89
CA LYS A 141 11.15 2.03 6.31
C LYS A 141 11.98 2.77 7.38
N PRO A 142 13.21 3.20 7.07
CA PRO A 142 14.17 3.65 8.08
C PRO A 142 13.76 4.96 8.78
N ILE A 143 12.84 5.74 8.21
CA ILE A 143 12.37 7.00 8.77
C ILE A 143 10.92 6.90 9.25
N THR A 144 10.70 7.26 10.50
CA THR A 144 9.37 7.24 11.16
C THR A 144 8.32 8.13 10.47
N GLY A 145 8.78 9.20 9.81
CA GLY A 145 7.91 10.17 9.14
C GLY A 145 7.31 9.69 7.83
N ASP A 146 7.96 8.76 7.12
CA ASP A 146 7.32 8.05 6.01
C ASP A 146 6.07 7.33 6.58
N ARG A 147 5.03 7.07 5.80
CA ARG A 147 3.77 6.50 6.31
C ARG A 147 3.27 5.30 5.53
N ASN A 148 4.06 4.80 4.58
CA ASN A 148 3.69 3.70 3.70
C ASN A 148 4.70 2.55 3.81
N VAL A 149 4.25 1.33 3.57
CA VAL A 149 5.11 0.19 3.26
C VAL A 149 4.41 -0.60 2.18
N ASN A 150 5.06 -0.74 1.03
CA ASN A 150 4.54 -1.46 -0.12
C ASN A 150 4.66 -2.98 0.07
N PRO A 151 3.73 -3.80 -0.48
CA PRO A 151 3.82 -5.26 -0.43
C PRO A 151 5.14 -5.83 -0.96
N GLU A 152 5.72 -5.18 -1.97
CA GLU A 152 7.03 -5.53 -2.53
C GLU A 152 8.14 -5.43 -1.48
N GLU A 153 8.06 -4.46 -0.56
CA GLU A 153 9.08 -4.20 0.46
C GLU A 153 9.02 -5.25 1.56
N LEU A 154 7.80 -5.63 1.97
CA LEU A 154 7.56 -6.75 2.86
C LEU A 154 8.10 -8.05 2.24
N ARG A 155 7.83 -8.28 0.93
CA ARG A 155 8.38 -9.42 0.20
C ARG A 155 9.91 -9.41 0.17
N TYR A 156 10.51 -8.26 -0.11
CA TYR A 156 11.96 -8.09 -0.15
C TYR A 156 12.59 -8.42 1.21
N TYR A 157 12.00 -7.93 2.31
CA TYR A 157 12.46 -8.26 3.65
C TYR A 157 12.41 -9.78 3.90
N VAL A 158 11.28 -10.44 3.61
CA VAL A 158 11.17 -11.90 3.80
C VAL A 158 12.25 -12.63 3.00
N ARG A 159 12.42 -12.33 1.72
CA ARG A 159 13.38 -13.04 0.85
C ARG A 159 14.84 -12.81 1.22
N THR A 160 15.17 -11.70 1.88
CA THR A 160 16.56 -11.34 2.20
C THR A 160 16.94 -11.57 3.66
N GLN A 161 16.00 -11.38 4.61
CA GLN A 161 16.25 -11.46 6.05
C GLN A 161 15.63 -12.72 6.69
N ALA A 162 14.58 -13.27 6.09
CA ALA A 162 13.98 -14.55 6.46
C ALA A 162 14.05 -15.53 5.29
N GLY A 163 15.20 -15.59 4.60
CA GLY A 163 15.36 -16.23 3.28
C GLY A 163 15.12 -17.75 3.22
N TRP A 164 14.79 -18.40 4.36
CA TRP A 164 14.25 -19.76 4.40
C TRP A 164 12.72 -19.80 4.18
N LEU A 165 12.08 -18.65 4.04
CA LEU A 165 10.68 -18.46 3.68
C LEU A 165 10.58 -17.74 2.34
N ASN A 166 9.42 -17.87 1.71
CA ASN A 166 9.01 -17.05 0.59
C ASN A 166 7.74 -16.27 0.98
N LEU A 167 7.55 -15.10 0.37
CA LEU A 167 6.31 -14.35 0.43
C LEU A 167 5.85 -14.07 -0.99
N GLU A 168 4.61 -14.47 -1.29
CA GLU A 168 3.92 -14.13 -2.53
C GLU A 168 2.73 -13.25 -2.22
N TYR A 169 2.43 -12.30 -3.09
CA TYR A 169 1.22 -11.49 -3.00
C TYR A 169 0.49 -11.48 -4.34
N ARG A 170 -0.84 -11.42 -4.28
CA ARG A 170 -1.71 -11.36 -5.45
C ARG A 170 -2.82 -10.36 -5.19
N VAL A 171 -3.45 -9.92 -6.25
CA VAL A 171 -4.67 -9.11 -6.20
C VAL A 171 -5.88 -10.00 -6.50
N ASN A 172 -7.08 -9.43 -6.55
CA ASN A 172 -8.28 -10.18 -6.89
C ASN A 172 -8.54 -11.38 -5.97
N GLY A 173 -8.13 -11.26 -4.71
CA GLY A 173 -8.45 -12.26 -3.71
C GLY A 173 -9.96 -12.33 -3.48
N SER A 174 -10.40 -13.49 -2.99
CA SER A 174 -11.79 -13.73 -2.59
C SER A 174 -11.83 -14.37 -1.22
N ILE A 175 -12.99 -14.25 -0.55
CA ILE A 175 -13.25 -14.90 0.74
C ILE A 175 -12.90 -16.40 0.68
N GLU A 176 -13.23 -17.06 -0.44
CA GLU A 176 -12.93 -18.47 -0.68
C GLU A 176 -11.41 -18.77 -0.75
N ILE A 177 -10.62 -17.90 -1.38
CA ILE A 177 -9.16 -18.04 -1.43
C ILE A 177 -8.57 -17.89 -0.02
N LEU A 178 -9.03 -16.88 0.73
CA LEU A 178 -8.57 -16.66 2.11
C LEU A 178 -8.86 -17.89 2.98
N LYS A 179 -10.09 -18.42 2.94
CA LYS A 179 -10.46 -19.63 3.68
C LYS A 179 -9.63 -20.84 3.28
N ARG A 180 -9.38 -21.03 1.99
CA ARG A 180 -8.57 -22.14 1.49
C ARG A 180 -7.14 -22.11 2.02
N LEU A 181 -6.53 -20.92 2.05
CA LEU A 181 -5.19 -20.73 2.62
C LEU A 181 -5.20 -21.03 4.13
N LEU A 182 -6.17 -20.50 4.87
CA LEU A 182 -6.31 -20.72 6.31
C LEU A 182 -6.57 -22.19 6.67
N ALA A 183 -7.42 -22.88 5.90
CA ALA A 183 -7.69 -24.30 6.07
C ALA A 183 -6.44 -25.18 5.82
N ALA A 184 -5.49 -24.68 5.03
CA ALA A 184 -4.19 -25.29 4.79
C ALA A 184 -3.10 -24.81 5.79
N ASN A 185 -3.47 -24.11 6.86
CA ASN A 185 -2.58 -23.54 7.88
C ASN A 185 -1.61 -22.46 7.37
N TYR A 186 -1.97 -21.74 6.31
CA TYR A 186 -1.24 -20.54 5.88
C TYR A 186 -1.96 -19.28 6.39
N PRO A 187 -1.38 -18.52 7.33
CA PRO A 187 -1.93 -17.24 7.74
C PRO A 187 -1.82 -16.26 6.56
N VAL A 188 -2.78 -15.35 6.45
CA VAL A 188 -2.88 -14.44 5.29
C VAL A 188 -2.82 -13.00 5.78
N ILE A 189 -1.94 -12.21 5.19
CA ILE A 189 -1.94 -10.75 5.41
C ILE A 189 -2.74 -10.11 4.28
N VAL A 190 -3.66 -9.20 4.60
CA VAL A 190 -4.42 -8.43 3.61
C VAL A 190 -4.18 -6.94 3.83
N GLU A 191 -4.22 -6.17 2.75
CA GLU A 191 -4.23 -4.71 2.80
C GLU A 191 -5.67 -4.21 2.75
N SER A 192 -6.13 -3.56 3.81
CA SER A 192 -7.51 -3.16 4.05
C SER A 192 -7.59 -1.67 4.39
N VAL A 193 -8.80 -1.17 4.58
CA VAL A 193 -9.06 0.15 5.16
C VAL A 193 -9.22 0.05 6.67
N THR A 194 -8.74 1.05 7.40
CA THR A 194 -9.12 1.31 8.79
C THR A 194 -9.51 2.78 8.97
N SER A 195 -10.21 3.06 10.06
CA SER A 195 -10.49 4.43 10.51
C SER A 195 -9.50 4.82 11.60
N LEU A 196 -8.77 5.92 11.38
CA LEU A 196 -7.83 6.46 12.37
C LEU A 196 -8.57 7.01 13.59
N ASP A 197 -7.87 7.07 14.73
CA ASP A 197 -8.37 7.83 15.88
C ASP A 197 -8.60 9.28 15.43
N PRO A 198 -9.77 9.89 15.67
CA PRO A 198 -10.02 11.30 15.36
C PRO A 198 -8.96 12.25 15.94
N ASN A 199 -8.31 11.86 17.03
CA ASN A 199 -7.18 12.60 17.56
C ASN A 199 -6.03 12.67 16.56
N ASP A 200 -5.79 11.64 15.73
CA ASP A 200 -4.74 11.55 14.71
C ASP A 200 -5.11 12.18 13.35
N ALA A 201 -6.24 12.89 13.29
CA ALA A 201 -6.63 13.68 12.12
C ALA A 201 -5.54 14.69 11.73
N LEU A 202 -5.31 14.82 10.43
CA LEU A 202 -4.45 15.85 9.84
C LEU A 202 -5.07 17.24 10.01
N GLY A 203 -6.39 17.34 10.18
CA GLY A 203 -7.12 18.60 10.36
C GLY A 203 -8.62 18.39 10.52
N PRO A 204 -9.42 19.48 10.59
CA PRO A 204 -10.86 19.38 10.83
C PRO A 204 -11.68 18.68 9.74
N THR A 205 -11.16 18.63 8.51
CA THR A 205 -11.83 18.07 7.32
C THR A 205 -11.29 16.70 6.93
N ASP A 206 -10.58 16.04 7.84
CA ASP A 206 -9.99 14.74 7.61
C ASP A 206 -11.05 13.63 7.57
N ASP A 207 -10.97 12.76 6.57
CA ASP A 207 -11.89 11.63 6.39
C ASP A 207 -11.54 10.41 7.26
N LEU A 208 -10.43 10.47 8.01
CA LEU A 208 -9.85 9.42 8.85
C LEU A 208 -9.55 8.10 8.12
N TRP A 209 -9.69 8.08 6.80
CA TRP A 209 -9.46 6.91 5.97
C TRP A 209 -7.97 6.63 5.88
N ALA A 210 -7.55 5.39 6.17
CA ALA A 210 -6.17 4.96 6.08
C ALA A 210 -6.07 3.51 5.58
N ALA A 211 -5.02 3.22 4.82
CA ALA A 211 -4.60 1.84 4.56
C ALA A 211 -4.14 1.18 5.87
N HIS A 212 -4.38 -0.11 5.98
CA HIS A 212 -4.04 -0.91 7.14
C HIS A 212 -3.78 -2.35 6.75
N TYR A 213 -2.82 -3.00 7.40
CA TYR A 213 -2.58 -4.42 7.20
C TYR A 213 -3.23 -5.23 8.32
N LEU A 214 -4.00 -6.23 7.93
CA LEU A 214 -4.60 -7.20 8.85
C LEU A 214 -3.95 -8.57 8.65
N LEU A 215 -3.60 -9.24 9.74
CA LEU A 215 -3.19 -10.65 9.71
C LEU A 215 -4.41 -11.51 10.05
N ILE A 216 -4.82 -12.37 9.12
CA ILE A 216 -5.94 -13.29 9.29
C ILE A 216 -5.42 -14.64 9.76
N THR A 217 -5.98 -15.17 10.85
CA THR A 217 -5.55 -16.43 11.48
C THR A 217 -6.67 -17.47 11.59
N GLY A 218 -7.90 -17.16 11.20
CA GLY A 218 -8.97 -18.16 11.19
C GLY A 218 -10.26 -17.66 10.55
N TYR A 219 -11.20 -18.57 10.33
CA TYR A 219 -12.54 -18.27 9.85
C TYR A 219 -13.58 -19.22 10.47
N ASP A 220 -14.83 -18.75 10.50
CA ASP A 220 -15.99 -19.52 10.94
C ASP A 220 -17.22 -19.19 10.07
N ASP A 221 -17.70 -20.18 9.33
CA ASP A 221 -18.85 -20.04 8.44
C ASP A 221 -20.20 -19.96 9.15
N ALA A 222 -20.29 -20.43 10.41
CA ALA A 222 -21.50 -20.30 11.19
C ALA A 222 -21.75 -18.84 11.58
N THR A 223 -20.67 -18.10 11.87
CA THR A 223 -20.74 -16.67 12.21
C THR A 223 -20.44 -15.75 11.03
N GLN A 224 -19.96 -16.30 9.91
CA GLN A 224 -19.48 -15.56 8.74
C GLN A 224 -18.38 -14.54 9.09
N THR A 225 -17.42 -14.96 9.90
CA THR A 225 -16.34 -14.10 10.38
C THR A 225 -14.96 -14.67 10.13
N PHE A 226 -13.99 -13.77 9.97
CA PHE A 226 -12.57 -14.07 10.12
C PHE A 226 -12.09 -13.66 11.51
N THR A 227 -11.13 -14.41 12.06
CA THR A 227 -10.29 -13.99 13.19
C THR A 227 -9.10 -13.22 12.66
N ILE A 228 -8.88 -12.00 13.16
CA ILE A 228 -7.83 -11.10 12.72
C ILE A 228 -6.95 -10.63 13.89
N GLN A 229 -5.67 -10.42 13.61
CA GLN A 229 -4.77 -9.62 14.42
C GLN A 229 -4.70 -8.24 13.80
N ASP A 230 -5.24 -7.25 14.51
CA ASP A 230 -5.22 -5.85 14.10
C ASP A 230 -4.17 -5.11 14.94
N THR A 231 -3.05 -4.76 14.31
CA THR A 231 -1.93 -4.14 15.02
C THR A 231 -2.26 -2.77 15.62
N TYR A 232 -3.34 -2.12 15.15
CA TYR A 232 -3.82 -0.84 15.64
C TYR A 232 -4.88 -1.01 16.75
N HIS A 233 -5.82 -1.95 16.55
CA HIS A 233 -7.01 -2.10 17.42
C HIS A 233 -6.89 -3.21 18.47
N GLY A 234 -6.20 -4.31 18.20
CA GLY A 234 -6.02 -5.40 19.16
C GLY A 234 -5.86 -6.81 18.58
N ALA A 235 -5.62 -7.76 19.48
CA ALA A 235 -5.46 -9.18 19.17
C ALA A 235 -6.81 -9.91 19.03
N ASP A 236 -6.82 -10.97 18.23
CA ASP A 236 -7.92 -11.94 18.12
C ASP A 236 -9.32 -11.31 17.93
N LEU A 237 -9.39 -10.22 17.17
CA LEU A 237 -10.66 -9.57 16.84
C LEU A 237 -11.40 -10.37 15.77
N THR A 238 -12.70 -10.09 15.62
CA THR A 238 -13.51 -10.67 14.56
C THR A 238 -13.94 -9.60 13.57
N ILE A 239 -13.90 -9.94 12.28
CA ILE A 239 -14.44 -9.13 11.18
C ILE A 239 -15.37 -10.00 10.34
N THR A 240 -16.52 -9.47 9.94
CA THR A 240 -17.44 -10.23 9.07
C THR A 240 -16.89 -10.34 7.65
N TYR A 241 -17.25 -11.40 6.93
CA TYR A 241 -16.82 -11.57 5.52
C TYR A 241 -17.20 -10.36 4.67
N ALA A 242 -18.44 -9.87 4.82
CA ALA A 242 -18.93 -8.70 4.08
C ALA A 242 -18.17 -7.42 4.43
N LYS A 243 -17.81 -7.22 5.70
CA LYS A 243 -17.06 -6.04 6.14
C LYS A 243 -15.63 -6.06 5.61
N LEU A 244 -14.98 -7.22 5.69
CA LEU A 244 -13.65 -7.36 5.09
C LEU A 244 -13.70 -7.09 3.59
N GLU A 245 -14.65 -7.66 2.85
CA GLU A 245 -14.77 -7.45 1.40
C GLU A 245 -14.96 -5.96 1.03
N GLU A 246 -15.76 -5.23 1.80
CA GLU A 246 -15.91 -3.77 1.65
C GLU A 246 -14.59 -3.01 1.86
N GLU A 247 -13.85 -3.32 2.92
CA GLU A 247 -12.64 -2.61 3.33
C GLU A 247 -11.39 -3.05 2.55
N TRP A 248 -11.43 -4.23 1.94
CA TRP A 248 -10.34 -4.83 1.16
C TRP A 248 -10.34 -4.37 -0.30
N ARG A 249 -11.54 -4.11 -0.85
CA ARG A 249 -11.75 -3.68 -2.24
C ARG A 249 -10.94 -2.43 -2.66
N PRO A 250 -10.79 -1.39 -1.85
CA PRO A 250 -9.97 -0.22 -2.18
C PRO A 250 -8.50 -0.53 -2.51
N PHE A 251 -7.99 -1.70 -2.11
CA PHE A 251 -6.63 -2.17 -2.35
C PHE A 251 -6.60 -3.39 -3.28
N ASN A 252 -7.50 -3.43 -4.28
CA ASN A 252 -7.56 -4.48 -5.31
C ASN A 252 -7.72 -5.90 -4.75
N ASN A 253 -8.29 -6.06 -3.57
CA ASN A 253 -8.33 -7.33 -2.85
C ASN A 253 -6.91 -7.97 -2.74
N LEU A 254 -5.91 -7.17 -2.36
CA LEU A 254 -4.54 -7.64 -2.20
C LEU A 254 -4.38 -8.54 -0.98
N PHE A 255 -3.82 -9.74 -1.19
CA PHE A 255 -3.43 -10.64 -0.12
C PHE A 255 -1.99 -11.12 -0.29
N MET A 256 -1.37 -11.47 0.84
CA MET A 256 -0.02 -11.97 0.92
C MET A 256 0.01 -13.27 1.70
N VAL A 257 0.79 -14.22 1.21
CA VAL A 257 0.98 -15.52 1.83
C VAL A 257 2.47 -15.80 2.01
N ILE A 258 2.83 -16.19 3.22
CA ILE A 258 4.18 -16.64 3.57
C ILE A 258 4.15 -18.16 3.58
N TYR A 259 5.20 -18.81 3.05
CA TYR A 259 5.31 -20.26 3.05
C TYR A 259 6.78 -20.68 2.96
N PHE A 260 7.08 -21.92 3.33
CA PHE A 260 8.41 -22.47 3.09
C PHE A 260 8.57 -22.87 1.61
N PRO A 261 9.74 -22.62 0.97
CA PRO A 261 9.95 -22.93 -0.45
C PRO A 261 9.62 -24.38 -0.86
N GLN A 262 9.80 -25.37 0.03
CA GLN A 262 9.44 -26.77 -0.29
C GLN A 262 7.94 -27.01 -0.48
N PHE A 263 7.07 -26.08 -0.07
CA PHE A 263 5.61 -26.14 -0.24
C PHE A 263 5.10 -25.34 -1.44
N GLU A 264 5.97 -24.94 -2.36
CA GLU A 264 5.58 -24.16 -3.54
C GLU A 264 4.52 -24.86 -4.40
N GLU A 265 4.62 -26.17 -4.62
CA GLU A 265 3.63 -26.93 -5.41
C GLU A 265 2.26 -27.02 -4.72
N GLU A 266 2.25 -27.06 -3.39
CA GLU A 266 1.00 -26.93 -2.63
C GLU A 266 0.42 -25.53 -2.81
N MET A 267 1.25 -24.49 -2.71
CA MET A 267 0.82 -23.10 -2.89
C MET A 267 0.26 -22.84 -4.30
N LYS A 268 0.91 -23.37 -5.34
CA LYS A 268 0.41 -23.40 -6.72
C LYS A 268 -0.98 -24.02 -6.80
N THR A 269 -1.17 -25.14 -6.12
CA THR A 269 -2.45 -25.84 -6.09
C THR A 269 -3.51 -24.99 -5.37
N LEU A 270 -3.22 -24.46 -4.19
CA LEU A 270 -4.15 -23.66 -3.39
C LEU A 270 -4.60 -22.39 -4.14
N LEU A 271 -3.68 -21.69 -4.79
CA LEU A 271 -3.99 -20.46 -5.53
C LEU A 271 -4.60 -20.73 -6.91
N GLY A 272 -4.34 -21.90 -7.51
CA GLY A 272 -4.83 -22.25 -8.85
C GLY A 272 -4.41 -21.22 -9.89
N SER A 273 -5.36 -20.67 -10.65
CA SER A 273 -5.08 -19.61 -11.64
C SER A 273 -4.53 -18.33 -11.03
N ASN A 274 -4.69 -18.11 -9.73
CA ASN A 274 -4.11 -16.96 -9.04
C ASN A 274 -2.62 -17.14 -8.73
N TRP A 275 -2.05 -18.34 -8.89
CA TRP A 275 -0.63 -18.55 -8.71
C TRP A 275 0.19 -17.74 -9.72
N ASP A 276 -0.16 -17.78 -11.00
CA ASP A 276 0.55 -17.00 -12.00
C ASP A 276 0.16 -15.51 -11.87
N PRO A 277 1.11 -14.58 -11.66
CA PRO A 277 0.79 -13.18 -11.41
C PRO A 277 0.20 -12.49 -12.66
N ILE A 278 0.56 -12.93 -13.87
CA ILE A 278 0.02 -12.38 -15.12
C ILE A 278 -1.44 -12.82 -15.28
N LEU A 279 -1.74 -14.11 -15.07
CA LEU A 279 -3.09 -14.64 -15.15
C LEU A 279 -3.99 -14.05 -14.05
N ASN A 280 -3.50 -13.95 -12.82
CA ASN A 280 -4.20 -13.29 -11.72
C ASN A 280 -4.58 -11.85 -12.08
N ARG A 281 -3.61 -11.06 -12.57
CA ARG A 281 -3.84 -9.66 -12.98
C ARG A 281 -4.75 -9.55 -14.20
N GLN A 282 -4.70 -10.51 -15.13
CA GLN A 282 -5.57 -10.52 -16.31
C GLN A 282 -7.03 -10.78 -15.90
N THR A 283 -7.27 -11.70 -14.98
CA THR A 283 -8.60 -11.93 -14.40
C THR A 283 -9.08 -10.67 -13.66
N ALA A 284 -8.24 -10.08 -12.81
CA ALA A 284 -8.54 -8.85 -12.07
C ALA A 284 -8.91 -7.68 -13.00
N LEU A 285 -8.19 -7.54 -14.12
CA LEU A 285 -8.47 -6.54 -15.14
C LEU A 285 -9.85 -6.77 -15.77
N THR A 286 -10.17 -8.00 -16.17
CA THR A 286 -11.48 -8.34 -16.75
C THR A 286 -12.62 -8.08 -15.77
N GLU A 287 -12.45 -8.44 -14.50
CA GLU A 287 -13.45 -8.20 -13.47
C GLU A 287 -13.63 -6.70 -13.19
N SER A 288 -12.54 -5.92 -13.14
CA SER A 288 -12.62 -4.47 -12.97
C SER A 288 -13.25 -3.76 -14.18
N GLN A 289 -13.04 -4.26 -15.40
CA GLN A 289 -13.74 -3.77 -16.60
C GLN A 289 -15.25 -4.05 -16.53
N ALA A 290 -15.65 -5.21 -16.00
CA ALA A 290 -17.05 -5.52 -15.78
C ALA A 290 -17.68 -4.65 -14.66
N ALA A 291 -16.94 -4.45 -13.56
CA ALA A 291 -17.37 -3.62 -12.44
C ALA A 291 -17.60 -2.16 -12.88
N THR A 292 -16.67 -1.58 -13.64
CA THR A 292 -16.76 -0.20 -14.15
C THR A 292 -17.83 0.01 -15.23
N ALA A 293 -18.32 -1.07 -15.85
CA ALA A 293 -19.49 -1.02 -16.74
C ALA A 293 -20.83 -0.99 -15.98
N SER A 294 -20.83 -1.24 -14.66
CA SER A 294 -22.03 -1.18 -13.83
C SER A 294 -22.48 0.27 -13.59
N PRO A 295 -23.79 0.57 -13.57
CA PRO A 295 -24.31 1.86 -13.12
C PRO A 295 -23.97 2.21 -11.67
N THR A 296 -23.57 1.22 -10.87
CA THR A 296 -23.19 1.38 -9.46
C THR A 296 -21.68 1.49 -9.25
N ALA A 297 -20.89 1.57 -10.33
CA ALA A 297 -19.44 1.68 -10.24
C ALA A 297 -19.05 2.93 -9.45
N ASP A 298 -18.14 2.77 -8.49
CA ASP A 298 -17.64 3.84 -7.64
C ASP A 298 -16.17 4.18 -7.93
N ALA A 299 -15.63 5.14 -7.19
CA ALA A 299 -14.27 5.62 -7.37
C ALA A 299 -13.22 4.51 -7.20
N PHE A 300 -13.45 3.52 -6.35
CA PHE A 300 -12.51 2.40 -6.12
C PHE A 300 -12.54 1.41 -7.27
N ASP A 301 -13.70 1.14 -7.87
CA ASP A 301 -13.80 0.27 -9.06
C ASP A 301 -12.97 0.85 -10.23
N TRP A 302 -13.08 2.16 -10.45
CA TRP A 302 -12.27 2.86 -11.46
C TRP A 302 -10.78 2.92 -11.11
N PHE A 303 -10.46 3.09 -9.83
CA PHE A 303 -9.07 3.10 -9.37
C PHE A 303 -8.40 1.73 -9.53
N ASN A 304 -9.11 0.65 -9.22
CA ASN A 304 -8.63 -0.72 -9.41
C ASN A 304 -8.42 -1.05 -10.88
N LEU A 305 -9.36 -0.64 -11.76
CA LEU A 305 -9.17 -0.74 -13.21
C LEU A 305 -7.86 -0.06 -13.65
N GLY A 306 -7.63 1.19 -13.22
CA GLY A 306 -6.39 1.91 -13.50
C GLY A 306 -5.15 1.15 -13.03
N SER A 307 -5.21 0.57 -11.83
CA SER A 307 -4.11 -0.18 -11.22
C SER A 307 -3.77 -1.47 -11.97
N HIS A 308 -4.77 -2.16 -12.53
CA HIS A 308 -4.53 -3.31 -13.40
C HIS A 308 -4.02 -2.91 -14.79
N LEU A 309 -4.49 -1.79 -15.34
CA LEU A 309 -4.00 -1.28 -16.63
C LEU A 309 -2.53 -0.83 -16.54
N VAL A 310 -2.12 -0.18 -15.45
CA VAL A 310 -0.71 0.16 -15.18
C VAL A 310 0.17 -1.10 -15.18
N TYR A 311 -0.29 -2.19 -14.57
CA TYR A 311 0.47 -3.45 -14.54
C TYR A 311 0.76 -4.01 -15.94
N PHE A 312 -0.09 -3.71 -16.93
CA PHE A 312 0.08 -4.11 -18.33
C PHE A 312 0.61 -3.00 -19.22
N ASP A 313 1.21 -1.95 -18.64
CA ASP A 313 1.75 -0.79 -19.36
C ASP A 313 0.72 -0.04 -20.24
N ARG A 314 -0.58 -0.22 -19.98
CA ARG A 314 -1.68 0.46 -20.69
C ARG A 314 -1.94 1.84 -20.09
N TYR A 315 -0.91 2.67 -20.11
CA TYR A 315 -0.86 3.91 -19.32
C TYR A 315 -1.93 4.94 -19.71
N GLU A 316 -2.23 5.11 -21.00
CA GLU A 316 -3.23 6.09 -21.44
C GLU A 316 -4.63 5.72 -20.93
N GLU A 317 -4.99 4.44 -21.02
CA GLU A 317 -6.26 3.92 -20.50
C GLU A 317 -6.30 3.97 -18.98
N ALA A 318 -5.17 3.66 -18.33
CA ALA A 318 -5.05 3.77 -16.88
C ALA A 318 -5.27 5.22 -16.40
N ALA A 319 -4.67 6.19 -17.10
CA ALA A 319 -4.84 7.61 -16.79
C ALA A 319 -6.32 8.02 -16.87
N LEU A 320 -7.07 7.56 -17.88
CA LEU A 320 -8.51 7.83 -17.99
C LEU A 320 -9.31 7.17 -16.87
N ALA A 321 -8.97 5.94 -16.48
CA ALA A 321 -9.62 5.28 -15.34
C ALA A 321 -9.36 6.03 -14.02
N TYR A 322 -8.12 6.47 -13.79
CA TYR A 322 -7.77 7.26 -12.62
C TYR A 322 -8.40 8.65 -12.61
N ASP A 323 -8.53 9.30 -13.77
CA ASP A 323 -9.29 10.53 -13.89
C ASP A 323 -10.72 10.33 -13.41
N LYS A 324 -11.36 9.23 -13.86
CA LYS A 324 -12.73 8.96 -13.48
C LYS A 324 -12.88 8.71 -11.97
N ALA A 325 -11.96 7.97 -11.38
CA ALA A 325 -11.89 7.79 -9.93
C ALA A 325 -11.74 9.13 -9.19
N ARG A 326 -10.83 10.01 -9.65
CA ARG A 326 -10.60 11.33 -9.05
C ARG A 326 -11.81 12.26 -9.19
N GLU A 327 -12.55 12.21 -10.31
CA GLU A 327 -13.80 12.94 -10.50
C GLU A 327 -14.90 12.52 -9.53
N MET A 328 -14.98 11.22 -9.22
CA MET A 328 -15.96 10.66 -8.28
C MET A 328 -15.62 10.98 -6.81
N GLY A 329 -14.37 11.36 -6.54
CA GLY A 329 -13.86 11.66 -5.21
C GLY A 329 -13.13 10.46 -4.62
N LEU A 330 -11.92 10.71 -4.12
CA LEU A 330 -11.07 9.72 -3.48
C LEU A 330 -10.74 10.15 -2.04
N PRO A 331 -10.45 9.20 -1.15
CA PRO A 331 -9.96 9.51 0.18
C PRO A 331 -8.71 10.41 0.14
N LEU A 332 -8.60 11.29 1.10
CA LEU A 332 -7.56 12.33 1.19
C LEU A 332 -6.14 11.73 1.19
N ARG A 333 -5.98 10.54 1.76
CA ARG A 333 -4.69 9.82 1.82
C ARG A 333 -4.49 8.79 0.70
N MET A 334 -5.30 8.76 -0.35
CA MET A 334 -5.20 7.72 -1.38
C MET A 334 -3.77 7.57 -1.94
N PHE A 335 -3.13 8.69 -2.30
CA PHE A 335 -1.76 8.71 -2.85
C PHE A 335 -0.65 8.70 -1.80
N ARG A 336 -0.98 8.44 -0.53
CA ARG A 336 0.00 8.00 0.46
C ARG A 336 0.35 6.53 0.24
N TYR A 337 -0.58 5.73 -0.28
CA TYR A 337 -0.46 4.27 -0.34
C TYR A 337 -0.45 3.73 -1.77
N GLN A 338 -1.09 4.43 -2.73
CA GLN A 338 -1.23 3.94 -4.09
C GLN A 338 -0.68 4.94 -5.12
N PHE A 339 0.39 4.55 -5.82
CA PHE A 339 1.18 5.43 -6.69
C PHE A 339 1.01 5.21 -8.19
N GLY A 340 0.21 4.21 -8.60
CA GLY A 340 -0.09 3.92 -10.01
C GLY A 340 -0.49 5.13 -10.87
N PRO A 341 -1.27 6.10 -10.35
CA PRO A 341 -1.58 7.34 -11.07
C PRO A 341 -0.34 8.14 -11.51
N PHE A 342 0.72 8.16 -10.70
CA PHE A 342 1.96 8.87 -11.06
C PHE A 342 2.62 8.25 -12.30
N LEU A 343 2.70 6.90 -12.33
CA LEU A 343 3.22 6.15 -13.48
C LEU A 343 2.35 6.42 -14.72
N ALA A 344 1.03 6.29 -14.59
CA ALA A 344 0.09 6.49 -15.69
C ALA A 344 0.21 7.89 -16.31
N TYR A 345 0.25 8.94 -15.50
CA TYR A 345 0.37 10.31 -16.01
C TYR A 345 1.74 10.60 -16.61
N PHE A 346 2.82 10.08 -16.02
CA PHE A 346 4.15 10.20 -16.61
C PHE A 346 4.18 9.52 -17.99
N HIS A 347 3.85 8.24 -18.10
CA HIS A 347 3.97 7.49 -19.34
C HIS A 347 2.96 7.91 -20.43
N SER A 348 1.83 8.53 -20.06
CA SER A 348 0.83 9.08 -20.99
C SER A 348 1.09 10.54 -21.38
N ASN A 349 2.28 11.07 -21.06
CA ASN A 349 2.67 12.46 -21.34
C ASN A 349 1.75 13.53 -20.72
N ARG A 350 1.10 13.20 -19.61
CA ARG A 350 0.25 14.12 -18.84
C ARG A 350 1.01 14.73 -17.67
N ASN A 351 2.06 15.46 -18.00
CA ASN A 351 3.01 15.97 -17.02
C ASN A 351 2.40 16.99 -16.03
N ASP A 352 1.43 17.79 -16.49
CA ASP A 352 0.76 18.76 -15.62
C ASP A 352 -0.10 18.05 -14.55
N ASP A 353 -0.81 16.98 -14.91
CA ASP A 353 -1.54 16.14 -13.94
C ASP A 353 -0.59 15.48 -12.95
N LEU A 354 0.55 14.97 -13.43
CA LEU A 354 1.59 14.40 -12.58
C LEU A 354 2.08 15.42 -11.54
N LEU A 355 2.41 16.65 -11.96
CA LEU A 355 2.90 17.69 -11.07
C LEU A 355 1.83 18.14 -10.07
N VAL A 356 0.57 18.29 -10.49
CA VAL A 356 -0.54 18.63 -9.60
C VAL A 356 -0.75 17.54 -8.54
N LEU A 357 -0.75 16.27 -8.95
CA LEU A 357 -1.06 15.17 -8.05
C LEU A 357 0.10 14.86 -7.08
N THR A 358 1.34 14.96 -7.55
CA THR A 358 2.51 14.78 -6.69
C THR A 358 2.67 15.94 -5.71
N ASP A 359 2.37 17.18 -6.09
CA ASP A 359 2.34 18.32 -5.16
C ASP A 359 1.26 18.14 -4.08
N TYR A 360 0.06 17.68 -4.46
CA TYR A 360 -0.98 17.29 -3.51
C TYR A 360 -0.51 16.20 -2.54
N ALA A 361 0.03 15.08 -3.05
CA ALA A 361 0.48 13.95 -2.25
C ALA A 361 1.57 14.34 -1.25
N ARG A 362 2.53 15.17 -1.68
CA ARG A 362 3.59 15.75 -0.83
C ARG A 362 3.02 16.70 0.23
N GLY A 363 1.95 17.42 -0.09
CA GLY A 363 1.24 18.28 0.86
C GLY A 363 0.58 17.48 1.99
N ILE A 364 0.06 16.29 1.68
CA ILE A 364 -0.54 15.33 2.62
C ILE A 364 0.51 14.54 3.41
N THR A 365 1.58 14.11 2.74
CA THR A 365 2.65 13.29 3.31
C THR A 365 4.00 13.80 2.82
N GLU A 366 4.60 14.74 3.56
CA GLU A 366 5.87 15.36 3.17
C GLU A 366 7.03 14.34 3.12
N MET A 367 6.90 13.23 3.83
CA MET A 367 7.93 12.21 3.95
C MET A 367 7.64 10.97 3.10
N SER A 368 6.86 11.07 2.01
CA SER A 368 6.76 9.98 1.02
C SER A 368 7.84 10.13 -0.05
N GLU A 369 8.77 9.18 -0.10
CA GLU A 369 9.82 9.11 -1.11
C GLU A 369 9.25 8.96 -2.52
N GLU A 370 8.16 8.21 -2.69
CA GLU A 370 7.54 7.99 -4.00
C GLU A 370 6.98 9.29 -4.56
N ALA A 371 6.30 10.08 -3.72
CA ALA A 371 5.75 11.36 -4.14
C ALA A 371 6.87 12.36 -4.52
N TRP A 372 8.02 12.34 -3.82
CA TRP A 372 9.18 13.16 -4.20
C TRP A 372 9.88 12.65 -5.47
N LEU A 373 10.01 11.34 -5.64
CA LEU A 373 10.59 10.71 -6.82
C LEU A 373 9.83 11.11 -8.09
N TRP A 374 8.52 10.94 -8.06
CA TRP A 374 7.64 11.25 -9.19
C TRP A 374 7.50 12.75 -9.44
N TYR A 375 7.53 13.58 -8.38
CA TYR A 375 7.62 15.03 -8.54
C TYR A 375 8.91 15.44 -9.27
N GLY A 376 10.05 14.83 -8.92
CA GLY A 376 11.33 15.06 -9.59
C GLY A 376 11.28 14.67 -11.07
N TYR A 377 10.66 13.53 -11.40
CA TYR A 377 10.40 13.13 -12.79
C TYR A 377 9.52 14.12 -13.56
N GLY A 378 8.51 14.70 -12.90
CA GLY A 378 7.67 15.75 -13.48
C GLY A 378 8.44 17.04 -13.77
N LEU A 379 9.33 17.45 -12.86
CA LEU A 379 10.21 18.62 -13.03
C LEU A 379 11.24 18.40 -14.13
N TYR A 380 11.81 17.19 -14.19
CA TYR A 380 12.74 16.79 -15.25
C TYR A 380 12.11 16.95 -16.64
N ARG A 381 10.88 16.45 -16.83
CA ARG A 381 10.14 16.62 -18.10
C ARG A 381 9.82 18.06 -18.44
N LYS A 382 9.67 18.91 -17.43
CA LYS A 382 9.48 20.36 -17.60
C LYS A 382 10.78 21.11 -17.92
N GLY A 383 11.93 20.43 -17.86
CA GLY A 383 13.26 21.04 -18.05
C GLY A 383 13.81 21.74 -16.81
N ASP A 384 13.17 21.61 -15.65
CA ASP A 384 13.71 22.10 -14.38
C ASP A 384 14.61 21.04 -13.72
N TYR A 385 15.81 20.88 -14.28
CA TYR A 385 16.78 19.88 -13.83
C TYR A 385 17.28 20.14 -12.40
N ASN A 386 17.43 21.41 -12.01
CA ASN A 386 17.83 21.78 -10.65
C ASN A 386 16.74 21.43 -9.62
N GLY A 387 15.48 21.65 -9.96
CA GLY A 387 14.35 21.25 -9.13
C GLY A 387 14.24 19.72 -9.04
N ALA A 388 14.40 19.01 -10.16
CA ALA A 388 14.39 17.56 -10.21
C ALA A 388 15.46 16.94 -9.30
N LEU A 389 16.71 17.42 -9.39
CA LEU A 389 17.82 16.96 -8.54
C LEU A 389 17.48 17.12 -7.05
N LYS A 390 16.98 18.29 -6.64
CA LYS A 390 16.58 18.53 -5.23
C LYS A 390 15.45 17.60 -4.76
N ALA A 391 14.50 17.29 -5.63
CA ALA A 391 13.41 16.38 -5.32
C ALA A 391 13.93 14.94 -5.13
N TRP A 392 14.81 14.47 -6.01
CA TRP A 392 15.42 13.14 -5.90
C TRP A 392 16.38 13.03 -4.72
N GLU A 393 17.16 14.06 -4.40
CA GLU A 393 17.95 14.12 -3.17
C GLU A 393 17.07 14.03 -1.91
N LYS A 394 15.86 14.59 -1.94
CA LYS A 394 14.91 14.49 -0.83
C LYS A 394 14.31 13.10 -0.73
N ALA A 395 13.97 12.45 -1.85
CA ALA A 395 13.54 11.05 -1.88
C ALA A 395 14.61 10.11 -1.32
N ASP A 396 15.87 10.23 -1.78
CA ASP A 396 17.01 9.42 -1.28
C ASP A 396 17.28 9.64 0.21
N LYS A 397 17.12 10.88 0.71
CA LYS A 397 17.22 11.17 2.16
C LYS A 397 16.09 10.54 2.98
N ILE A 398 14.91 10.33 2.39
CA ILE A 398 13.78 9.70 3.07
C ILE A 398 14.03 8.19 3.20
N ASN A 399 14.34 7.55 2.07
CA ASN A 399 14.60 6.12 2.01
C ASN A 399 15.78 5.85 1.06
N PRO A 400 17.03 5.76 1.59
CA PRO A 400 18.21 5.51 0.78
C PRO A 400 18.30 4.07 0.26
N ASN A 401 17.41 3.19 0.74
CA ASN A 401 17.30 1.79 0.33
C ASN A 401 16.09 1.56 -0.59
N PHE A 402 15.37 2.62 -0.99
CA PHE A 402 14.23 2.55 -1.87
C PHE A 402 14.61 1.84 -3.18
N PHE A 403 13.85 0.79 -3.53
CA PHE A 403 14.17 -0.23 -4.55
C PHE A 403 15.22 0.17 -5.58
N GLU A 404 16.33 -0.55 -5.60
CA GLU A 404 17.40 -0.42 -6.62
C GLU A 404 17.97 1.00 -6.78
N ASP A 405 18.04 1.77 -5.68
CA ASP A 405 18.58 3.13 -5.71
C ASP A 405 17.87 4.05 -6.72
N GLN A 406 16.56 3.86 -6.93
CA GLN A 406 15.77 4.57 -7.96
C GLN A 406 16.00 6.09 -7.97
N ALA A 407 16.03 6.73 -6.80
CA ALA A 407 16.30 8.15 -6.69
C ALA A 407 17.72 8.52 -7.17
N ARG A 408 18.74 7.72 -6.84
CA ARG A 408 20.12 7.94 -7.31
C ARG A 408 20.27 7.70 -8.80
N ASN A 409 19.61 6.67 -9.32
CA ASN A 409 19.56 6.43 -10.77
C ASN A 409 18.89 7.60 -11.51
N ALA A 410 17.84 8.19 -10.94
CA ALA A 410 17.20 9.37 -11.51
C ALA A 410 18.12 10.60 -11.47
N MET A 411 18.89 10.82 -10.39
CA MET A 411 19.87 11.91 -10.31
C MET A 411 20.93 11.86 -11.42
N ASN A 412 21.31 10.66 -11.88
CA ASN A 412 22.26 10.49 -12.99
C ASN A 412 21.73 10.99 -14.34
N LEU A 413 20.42 11.27 -14.47
CA LEU A 413 19.83 11.82 -15.70
C LEU A 413 20.15 13.31 -15.91
N VAL A 414 20.56 14.02 -14.85
CA VAL A 414 20.77 15.49 -14.84
C VAL A 414 22.16 15.92 -14.40
N GLN A 415 23.02 14.97 -14.05
CA GLN A 415 24.45 15.16 -13.77
C GLN A 415 25.26 14.85 -15.03
#